data_AF-A0A815Y2I6-F1
#
_entry.id   AF-A0A815Y2I6-F1
#
_cell.length_a   1.000
_cell.length_b   1.000
_cell.length_c   1.000
_cell.angle_alpha   90.00
_cell.angle_beta   90.00
_cell.angle_gamma   90.00
#
_symmetry.space_group_name_H-M   'P 1'
#
loop_
_entity.id
_entity.type
_entity.pdbx_description
1 polymer ?
#
loop_
_entity_poly.entity_id
_entity_poly.type
_entity_poly.pdbx_seq_one_letter_code
_entity_poly.pdbx_strand_id
1 'polypeptide(L)'
;MKLIANRSYLYDHCLSIDFLLRVCISMDQWLNASVATERAINGIKGPKLDKRRSKQVAKLTILVLLVLTIVSSIHDPIHRRLLDGGDEKRIWCIVTYASHVQTFNGVIQAVHFSVPFAIDLISFLIIIIKTTRQRSLAKRNEFYKQYLHFQLRQHHHLLISPVISVILALPRLIIVLGSGCMESARKSWLFLAGYFISFIPSMSTFLVFVMPSNLCKKEFDTTIQRHRKMIKTRILPMH
;
A
#
# COMPACT_ATOMS: atom_id res chain seq x y z
N MET A 1 -39.44 1.01 -7.24
CA MET A 1 -38.17 0.95 -6.49
C MET A 1 -37.66 2.37 -6.30
N LYS A 2 -37.61 2.92 -5.07
CA LYS A 2 -37.06 4.26 -4.84
C LYS A 2 -35.54 4.18 -4.93
N LEU A 3 -34.97 4.63 -6.05
CA LEU A 3 -33.53 4.91 -6.12
C LEU A 3 -33.17 5.95 -5.03
N ILE A 4 -31.92 5.88 -4.56
CA ILE A 4 -31.39 6.67 -3.43
C ILE A 4 -31.83 8.14 -3.54
N ALA A 5 -32.72 8.56 -2.64
CA ALA A 5 -33.43 9.83 -2.76
C ALA A 5 -32.57 11.07 -2.47
N ASN A 6 -31.36 10.89 -1.93
CA ASN A 6 -30.53 11.98 -1.45
C ASN A 6 -29.33 12.21 -2.39
N ARG A 7 -29.51 13.11 -3.37
CA ARG A 7 -28.50 13.44 -4.39
C ARG A 7 -27.19 13.97 -3.78
N SER A 8 -27.27 14.70 -2.68
CA SER A 8 -26.10 15.21 -1.94
C SER A 8 -25.25 14.07 -1.38
N TYR A 9 -25.88 13.09 -0.70
CA TYR A 9 -25.16 11.90 -0.21
C TYR A 9 -24.44 11.14 -1.33
N LEU A 10 -25.10 10.99 -2.50
CA LEU A 10 -24.47 10.35 -3.66
C LEU A 10 -23.28 11.16 -4.21
N TYR A 11 -23.36 12.49 -4.17
CA TYR A 11 -22.27 13.39 -4.57
C TYR A 11 -21.10 13.32 -3.61
N ASP A 12 -21.35 13.43 -2.30
CA ASP A 12 -20.32 13.33 -1.26
C ASP A 12 -19.58 11.98 -1.33
N HIS A 13 -20.31 10.90 -1.60
CA HIS A 13 -19.74 9.56 -1.79
C HIS A 13 -18.92 9.43 -3.09
N CYS A 14 -19.42 10.03 -4.19
CA CYS A 14 -18.73 10.13 -5.48
C CYS A 14 -17.40 10.91 -5.39
N LEU A 15 -17.36 11.98 -4.57
CA LEU A 15 -16.15 12.74 -4.25
C LEU A 15 -15.19 11.96 -3.35
N SER A 16 -15.71 11.33 -2.30
CA SER A 16 -14.89 10.82 -1.19
C SER A 16 -14.24 9.48 -1.48
N ILE A 17 -14.95 8.49 -2.06
CA ILE A 17 -14.42 7.12 -2.16
C ILE A 17 -13.14 7.05 -2.98
N ASP A 18 -13.14 7.56 -4.21
CA ASP A 18 -11.99 7.41 -5.09
C ASP A 18 -10.81 8.28 -4.65
N PHE A 19 -11.08 9.44 -4.04
CA PHE A 19 -10.06 10.26 -3.41
C PHE A 19 -9.38 9.53 -2.24
N LEU A 20 -10.17 8.98 -1.30
CA LEU A 20 -9.66 8.20 -0.17
C LEU A 20 -8.90 6.96 -0.66
N LEU A 21 -9.42 6.24 -1.66
CA LEU A 21 -8.81 5.06 -2.25
C LEU A 21 -7.46 5.39 -2.92
N ARG A 22 -7.39 6.51 -3.66
CA ARG A 22 -6.15 7.04 -4.26
C ARG A 22 -5.12 7.36 -3.17
N VAL A 23 -5.50 8.11 -2.14
CA VAL A 23 -4.61 8.48 -1.03
C VAL A 23 -4.11 7.25 -0.28
N CYS A 24 -4.99 6.32 0.08
CA CYS A 24 -4.65 5.09 0.81
C CYS A 24 -3.64 4.22 0.04
N ILE A 25 -3.82 4.02 -1.27
CA ILE A 25 -2.93 3.16 -2.06
C ILE A 25 -1.59 3.84 -2.32
N SER A 26 -1.58 5.15 -2.58
CA SER A 26 -0.35 5.91 -2.68
C SER A 26 0.43 5.91 -1.35
N MET A 27 -0.25 5.99 -0.21
CA MET A 27 0.36 5.84 1.11
C MET A 27 0.91 4.42 1.34
N ASP A 28 0.17 3.37 0.99
CA ASP A 28 0.65 1.97 1.06
C ASP A 28 1.97 1.80 0.27
N GLN A 29 2.03 2.31 -0.97
CA GLN A 29 3.25 2.29 -1.78
C GLN A 29 4.42 3.05 -1.12
N TRP A 30 4.21 4.30 -0.69
CA TRP A 30 5.26 5.11 -0.06
C TRP A 30 5.72 4.57 1.30
N LEU A 31 4.83 3.96 2.08
CA LEU A 31 5.17 3.33 3.36
C LEU A 31 5.96 2.03 3.16
N ASN A 32 5.62 1.22 2.15
CA ASN A 32 6.40 0.04 1.78
C ASN A 32 7.84 0.43 1.38
N ALA A 33 8.01 1.42 0.50
CA ALA A 33 9.31 1.97 0.12
C ALA A 33 10.10 2.54 1.32
N SER A 34 9.42 3.22 2.25
CA SER A 34 10.04 3.72 3.49
C SER A 34 10.53 2.58 4.39
N VAL A 35 9.74 1.50 4.51
CA VAL A 35 10.09 0.30 5.28
C VAL A 35 11.23 -0.47 4.62
N ALA A 36 11.27 -0.59 3.28
CA ALA A 36 12.39 -1.18 2.56
C ALA A 36 13.68 -0.37 2.75
N THR A 37 13.58 0.97 2.71
CA THR A 37 14.70 1.88 2.99
C THR A 37 15.22 1.71 4.42
N GLU A 38 14.35 1.65 5.43
CA GLU A 38 14.77 1.41 6.83
C GLU A 38 15.43 0.03 6.98
N ARG A 39 14.90 -1.02 6.34
CA ARG A 39 15.52 -2.36 6.30
C ARG A 39 16.92 -2.32 5.68
N ALA A 40 17.11 -1.62 4.56
CA ALA A 40 18.41 -1.47 3.91
C ALA A 40 19.40 -0.70 4.79
N ILE A 41 18.99 0.41 5.42
CA ILE A 41 19.80 1.18 6.36
C ILE A 41 20.19 0.32 7.57
N ASN A 42 19.27 -0.49 8.11
CA ASN A 42 19.54 -1.40 9.21
C ASN A 42 20.56 -2.49 8.82
N GLY A 43 20.46 -3.05 7.61
CA GLY A 43 21.46 -3.97 7.07
C GLY A 43 22.84 -3.35 6.85
N ILE A 44 22.91 -2.02 6.61
CA ILE A 44 24.18 -1.29 6.43
C ILE A 44 24.80 -0.87 7.77
N LYS A 45 24.01 -0.31 8.70
CA LYS A 45 24.49 0.30 9.95
C LYS A 45 24.52 -0.68 11.14
N GLY A 46 23.72 -1.75 11.09
CA GLY A 46 23.69 -2.79 12.10
C GLY A 46 23.42 -2.23 13.51
N PRO A 47 24.19 -2.66 14.55
CA PRO A 47 24.00 -2.21 15.92
C PRO A 47 24.15 -0.69 16.16
N LYS A 48 24.79 0.04 15.23
CA LYS A 48 25.07 1.48 15.38
C LYS A 48 23.87 2.38 15.02
N LEU A 49 22.69 1.82 14.75
CA LEU A 49 21.49 2.60 14.48
C LEU A 49 20.84 3.13 15.78
N ASP A 50 20.72 4.44 15.89
CA ASP A 50 19.87 5.07 16.90
C ASP A 50 18.38 4.80 16.62
N LYS A 51 17.79 3.90 17.42
CA LYS A 51 16.37 3.54 17.38
C LYS A 51 15.43 4.68 17.79
N ARG A 52 15.87 5.62 18.62
CA ARG A 52 15.07 6.79 19.05
C ARG A 52 14.94 7.77 17.88
N ARG A 53 16.07 8.07 17.21
CA ARG A 53 16.09 8.89 16.00
C ARG A 53 15.33 8.25 14.85
N SER A 54 15.47 6.93 14.62
CA SER A 54 14.69 6.22 13.56
C SER A 54 13.19 6.39 13.76
N LYS A 55 12.68 6.21 14.99
CA LYS A 55 11.26 6.41 15.32
C LYS A 55 10.77 7.85 15.10
N GLN A 56 11.60 8.86 15.39
CA GLN A 56 11.25 10.26 15.15
C GLN A 56 11.19 10.57 13.65
N VAL A 57 12.19 10.11 12.89
CA VAL A 57 12.22 10.26 11.42
C VAL A 57 11.02 9.56 10.80
N ALA A 58 10.72 8.31 11.18
CA ALA A 58 9.57 7.56 10.66
C ALA A 58 8.24 8.30 10.89
N LYS A 59 8.00 8.87 12.08
CA LYS A 59 6.81 9.68 12.36
C LYS A 59 6.72 10.93 11.46
N LEU A 60 7.83 11.64 11.28
CA LEU A 60 7.89 12.82 10.40
C LEU A 60 7.65 12.43 8.94
N THR A 61 8.28 11.35 8.47
CA THR A 61 8.11 10.82 7.11
C THR A 61 6.65 10.43 6.84
N ILE A 62 5.98 9.73 7.76
CA ILE A 62 4.55 9.39 7.63
C ILE A 62 3.69 10.66 7.48
N LEU A 63 3.91 11.68 8.33
CA LEU A 63 3.17 12.93 8.28
C LEU A 63 3.39 13.69 6.96
N VAL A 64 4.65 13.82 6.53
CA VAL A 64 5.01 14.51 5.28
C VAL A 64 4.43 13.78 4.06
N LEU A 65 4.56 12.45 3.99
CA LEU A 65 3.99 11.65 2.91
C LEU A 65 2.46 11.77 2.83
N LEU A 66 1.77 11.79 3.98
CA LEU A 66 0.33 11.95 4.04
C LEU A 66 -0.10 13.31 3.47
N VAL A 67 0.54 14.39 3.90
CA VAL A 67 0.27 15.75 3.40
C VAL A 67 0.55 15.85 1.89
N LEU A 68 1.72 15.37 1.43
CA LEU A 68 2.07 15.40 0.02
C LEU A 68 1.08 14.60 -0.85
N THR A 69 0.64 13.43 -0.39
CA THR A 69 -0.30 12.56 -1.12
C THR A 69 -1.72 13.14 -1.16
N ILE A 70 -2.16 13.83 -0.10
CA ILE A 70 -3.43 14.55 -0.08
C ILE A 70 -3.39 15.73 -1.06
N VAL A 71 -2.34 16.55 -0.99
CA VAL A 71 -2.16 17.72 -1.87
C VAL A 71 -2.04 17.31 -3.34
N SER A 72 -1.29 16.24 -3.65
CA SER A 72 -1.17 15.74 -5.03
C SER A 72 -2.43 15.07 -5.57
N SER A 73 -3.40 14.74 -4.72
CA SER A 73 -4.66 14.08 -5.11
C SER A 73 -5.87 15.01 -5.15
N ILE A 74 -5.74 16.27 -4.69
CA ILE A 74 -6.87 17.19 -4.48
C ILE A 74 -7.56 17.65 -5.77
N HIS A 75 -6.90 17.53 -6.93
CA HIS A 75 -7.50 17.86 -8.23
C HIS A 75 -8.61 16.89 -8.64
N ASP A 76 -8.60 15.64 -8.15
CA ASP A 76 -9.58 14.60 -8.52
C ASP A 76 -11.00 14.93 -8.02
N PRO A 77 -11.24 15.21 -6.71
CA PRO A 77 -12.58 15.59 -6.24
C PRO A 77 -13.07 16.91 -6.84
N ILE A 78 -12.20 17.90 -7.11
CA ILE A 78 -12.60 19.20 -7.68
C ILE A 78 -13.23 19.06 -9.08
N HIS A 79 -12.84 18.04 -9.85
CA HIS A 79 -13.28 17.85 -11.24
C HIS A 79 -14.37 16.76 -11.40
N ARG A 80 -14.93 16.26 -10.30
CA ARG A 80 -16.00 15.25 -10.31
C ARG A 80 -17.38 15.88 -10.40
N ARG A 81 -18.24 15.27 -11.22
CA ARG A 81 -19.64 15.68 -11.39
C ARG A 81 -20.54 14.45 -11.46
N LEU A 82 -21.77 14.60 -10.99
CA LEU A 82 -22.84 13.62 -11.23
C LEU A 82 -23.50 13.94 -12.57
N LEU A 83 -23.59 12.96 -13.45
CA LEU A 83 -24.32 13.02 -14.71
C LEU A 83 -25.50 12.05 -14.66
N ASP A 84 -26.70 12.57 -14.91
CA ASP A 84 -27.91 11.75 -14.99
C ASP A 84 -27.98 11.09 -16.37
N GLY A 85 -28.10 9.76 -16.42
CA GLY A 85 -28.33 9.01 -17.65
C GLY A 85 -29.73 9.28 -18.21
N GLY A 86 -29.81 9.55 -19.51
CA GLY A 86 -31.06 9.98 -20.17
C GLY A 86 -32.17 8.91 -20.15
N ASP A 87 -31.88 7.73 -20.70
CA ASP A 87 -32.91 6.71 -20.97
C ASP A 87 -33.12 5.75 -19.79
N GLU A 88 -32.05 5.45 -19.06
CA GLU A 88 -32.10 4.70 -17.81
C GLU A 88 -31.75 5.63 -16.66
N LYS A 89 -32.61 5.69 -15.63
CA LYS A 89 -32.48 6.53 -14.41
C LYS A 89 -31.27 6.14 -13.54
N ARG A 90 -30.06 6.19 -14.10
CA ARG A 90 -28.78 5.86 -13.48
C ARG A 90 -27.98 7.15 -13.34
N ILE A 91 -27.42 7.39 -12.16
CA ILE A 91 -26.59 8.57 -11.91
C ILE A 91 -25.13 8.11 -11.96
N TRP A 92 -24.36 8.67 -12.89
CA TRP A 92 -22.96 8.35 -13.10
C TRP A 92 -22.05 9.37 -12.39
N CYS A 93 -21.08 8.87 -11.64
CA CYS A 93 -19.99 9.68 -11.11
C CYS A 93 -18.87 9.72 -12.16
N ILE A 94 -18.68 10.85 -12.84
CA ILE A 94 -17.70 11.00 -13.92
C ILE A 94 -16.75 12.14 -13.60
N VAL A 95 -15.46 11.92 -13.87
CA VAL A 95 -14.41 12.93 -13.75
C VAL A 95 -14.22 13.59 -15.10
N THR A 96 -14.39 14.91 -15.18
CA THR A 96 -14.17 15.70 -16.41
C THR A 96 -13.00 16.65 -16.20
N TYR A 97 -11.82 16.22 -16.66
CA TYR A 97 -10.59 17.02 -16.60
C TYR A 97 -10.46 17.94 -17.82
N ALA A 98 -9.96 19.16 -17.61
CA ALA A 98 -9.33 19.91 -18.69
C ALA A 98 -7.99 19.27 -19.07
N SER A 99 -7.56 19.40 -20.33
CA SER A 99 -6.36 18.71 -20.88
C SER A 99 -5.11 18.85 -20.00
N HIS A 100 -4.84 20.04 -19.45
CA HIS A 100 -3.71 20.27 -18.54
C HIS A 100 -3.83 19.48 -17.21
N VAL A 101 -5.04 19.37 -16.64
CA VAL A 101 -5.30 18.59 -15.42
C VAL A 101 -5.20 17.09 -15.71
N GLN A 102 -5.61 16.64 -16.89
CA GLN A 102 -5.49 15.24 -17.31
C GLN A 102 -4.01 14.82 -17.41
N THR A 103 -3.17 15.65 -18.03
CA THR A 103 -1.71 15.43 -18.09
C THR A 103 -1.08 15.44 -16.70
N PHE A 104 -1.43 16.42 -15.86
CA PHE A 104 -0.95 16.48 -14.46
C PHE A 104 -1.33 15.23 -13.67
N ASN A 105 -2.60 14.80 -13.75
CA ASN A 105 -3.11 13.59 -13.11
C ASN A 105 -2.35 12.32 -13.57
N GLY A 106 -2.01 12.22 -14.86
CA GLY A 106 -1.18 11.14 -15.38
C GLY A 106 0.25 11.15 -14.81
N VAL A 107 0.89 12.33 -14.79
CA VAL A 107 2.24 12.50 -14.23
C VAL A 107 2.27 12.17 -12.74
N ILE A 108 1.33 12.67 -11.94
CA ILE A 108 1.23 12.37 -10.50
C ILE A 108 1.06 10.88 -10.26
N GLN A 109 0.18 10.20 -11.01
CA GLN A 109 0.03 8.74 -10.89
C GLN A 109 1.31 7.98 -11.25
N ALA A 110 2.00 8.39 -12.32
CA ALA A 110 3.27 7.80 -12.72
C ALA A 110 4.36 8.00 -11.66
N VAL A 111 4.42 9.17 -11.00
CA VAL A 111 5.37 9.47 -9.92
C VAL A 111 5.07 8.67 -8.65
N HIS A 112 3.82 8.68 -8.17
CA HIS A 112 3.41 7.92 -6.98
C HIS A 112 3.56 6.40 -7.15
N PHE A 113 3.52 5.90 -8.38
CA PHE A 113 3.88 4.51 -8.67
C PHE A 113 5.41 4.31 -8.74
N SER A 114 6.08 5.04 -9.64
CA SER A 114 7.43 4.68 -10.10
C SER A 114 8.51 5.01 -9.07
N VAL A 115 8.34 6.08 -8.28
CA VAL A 115 9.35 6.48 -7.30
C VAL A 115 9.40 5.50 -6.11
N PRO A 116 8.29 5.12 -5.46
CA PRO A 116 8.30 4.05 -4.45
C PRO A 116 8.85 2.73 -5.01
N PHE A 117 8.44 2.33 -6.21
CA PHE A 117 8.92 1.10 -6.85
C PHE A 117 10.44 1.10 -7.06
N ALA A 118 11.01 2.21 -7.53
CA ALA A 118 12.46 2.34 -7.70
C ALA A 118 13.20 2.28 -6.36
N ILE A 119 12.65 2.89 -5.30
CA ILE A 119 13.21 2.84 -3.94
C ILE A 119 13.19 1.42 -3.37
N ASP A 120 12.08 0.68 -3.55
CA ASP A 120 11.95 -0.73 -3.15
C ASP A 120 12.99 -1.61 -3.87
N LEU A 121 13.09 -1.46 -5.20
CA LEU A 121 14.04 -2.22 -6.02
C LEU A 121 15.50 -1.95 -5.64
N ILE A 122 15.88 -0.67 -5.48
CA ILE A 122 17.22 -0.28 -5.05
C ILE A 122 17.53 -0.81 -3.65
N SER A 123 16.58 -0.71 -2.71
CA SER A 123 16.72 -1.23 -1.34
C SER A 123 16.94 -2.75 -1.33
N PHE A 124 16.20 -3.49 -2.16
CA PHE A 124 16.35 -4.93 -2.35
C PHE A 124 17.72 -5.31 -2.93
N LEU A 125 18.17 -4.62 -3.99
CA LEU A 125 19.49 -4.82 -4.60
C LEU A 125 20.62 -4.54 -3.60
N ILE A 126 20.53 -3.46 -2.82
CA ILE A 126 21.48 -3.12 -1.75
C ILE A 126 21.60 -4.27 -0.74
N ILE A 127 20.47 -4.82 -0.28
CA ILE A 127 20.43 -5.94 0.67
C ILE A 127 21.11 -7.17 0.05
N ILE A 128 20.75 -7.57 -1.18
CA ILE A 128 21.34 -8.73 -1.85
C ILE A 128 22.85 -8.57 -2.05
N ILE A 129 23.31 -7.42 -2.55
CA ILE A 129 24.74 -7.18 -2.80
C ILE A 129 25.53 -7.19 -1.48
N LYS A 130 25.01 -6.56 -0.42
CA LYS A 130 25.60 -6.60 0.92
C LYS A 130 25.67 -8.01 1.46
N THR A 131 24.57 -8.78 1.42
CA THR A 131 24.53 -10.17 1.88
C THR A 131 25.48 -11.07 1.09
N THR A 132 25.56 -10.90 -0.23
CA THR A 132 26.46 -11.71 -1.08
C THR A 132 27.94 -11.37 -0.84
N ARG A 133 28.28 -10.09 -0.70
CA ARG A 133 29.64 -9.65 -0.36
C ARG A 133 30.04 -10.01 1.07
N GLN A 134 29.10 -9.99 2.02
CA GLN A 134 29.32 -10.54 3.36
C GLN A 134 29.55 -12.05 3.30
N ARG A 135 28.77 -12.79 2.50
CA ARG A 135 28.94 -14.25 2.29
C ARG A 135 30.30 -14.61 1.67
N SER A 136 30.87 -13.78 0.80
CA SER A 136 32.22 -14.02 0.26
C SER A 136 33.34 -13.73 1.27
N LEU A 137 33.20 -12.68 2.08
CA LEU A 137 34.16 -12.32 3.14
C LEU A 137 34.06 -13.22 4.39
N ALA A 138 32.85 -13.69 4.74
CA ALA A 138 32.56 -14.50 5.91
C ALA A 138 32.85 -16.00 5.72
N LYS A 139 33.64 -16.38 4.70
CA LYS A 139 34.12 -17.77 4.52
C LYS A 139 35.08 -18.24 5.64
N ARG A 140 35.37 -17.38 6.63
CA ARG A 140 35.89 -17.72 7.97
C ARG A 140 34.75 -18.02 9.00
N ASN A 141 33.68 -18.61 8.46
CA ASN A 141 32.68 -19.50 9.07
C ASN A 141 31.78 -18.96 10.19
N GLU A 142 32.24 -18.94 11.45
CA GLU A 142 31.39 -19.44 12.55
C GLU A 142 30.33 -18.45 13.07
N PHE A 143 30.75 -17.30 13.62
CA PHE A 143 29.87 -16.31 14.27
C PHE A 143 28.72 -15.84 13.34
N TYR A 144 28.94 -15.93 12.03
CA TYR A 144 27.99 -15.58 10.99
C TYR A 144 26.76 -16.50 10.95
N LYS A 145 26.91 -17.80 11.17
CA LYS A 145 25.81 -18.76 11.05
C LYS A 145 24.73 -18.51 12.10
N GLN A 146 25.11 -18.16 13.34
CA GLN A 146 24.17 -17.81 14.41
C GLN A 146 23.49 -16.46 14.18
N TYR A 147 24.24 -15.39 13.87
CA TYR A 147 23.64 -14.06 13.66
C TYR A 147 22.75 -14.02 12.41
N LEU A 148 23.16 -14.66 11.31
CA LEU A 148 22.36 -14.74 10.10
C LEU A 148 21.15 -15.66 10.29
N HIS A 149 21.27 -16.83 10.92
CA HIS A 149 20.12 -17.69 11.21
C HIS A 149 19.11 -16.98 12.12
N PHE A 150 19.57 -16.21 13.11
CA PHE A 150 18.71 -15.39 13.95
C PHE A 150 17.94 -14.35 13.11
N GLN A 151 18.65 -13.53 12.31
CA GLN A 151 18.02 -12.55 11.43
C GLN A 151 17.08 -13.20 10.40
N LEU A 152 17.51 -14.23 9.66
CA LEU A 152 16.73 -14.86 8.59
C LEU A 152 15.53 -15.66 9.11
N ARG A 153 15.64 -16.33 10.26
CA ARG A 153 14.53 -17.08 10.89
C ARG A 153 13.53 -16.15 11.56
N GLN A 154 13.97 -14.98 12.03
CA GLN A 154 13.10 -13.94 12.58
C GLN A 154 12.48 -13.04 11.49
N HIS A 155 13.05 -13.02 10.29
CA HIS A 155 12.68 -12.11 9.19
C HIS A 155 12.57 -12.77 7.81
N HIS A 156 12.20 -14.06 7.70
CA HIS A 156 11.98 -14.72 6.40
C HIS A 156 11.02 -13.94 5.49
N HIS A 157 10.04 -13.27 6.12
CA HIS A 157 9.02 -12.44 5.48
C HIS A 157 9.55 -11.10 4.93
N LEU A 158 10.74 -10.63 5.36
CA LEU A 158 11.34 -9.37 4.89
C LEU A 158 11.80 -9.42 3.43
N LEU A 159 12.12 -10.61 2.90
CA LEU A 159 12.49 -10.82 1.50
C LEU A 159 11.29 -11.20 0.63
N ILE A 160 10.28 -11.82 1.23
CA ILE A 160 9.02 -12.19 0.55
C ILE A 160 8.19 -10.93 0.26
N SER A 161 8.11 -9.97 1.19
CA SER A 161 7.21 -8.82 1.04
C SER A 161 7.53 -7.89 -0.14
N PRO A 162 8.80 -7.53 -0.44
CA PRO A 162 9.12 -6.69 -1.60
C PRO A 162 8.83 -7.40 -2.93
N VAL A 163 9.12 -8.71 -3.01
CA VAL A 163 8.86 -9.53 -4.21
C VAL A 163 7.35 -9.65 -4.46
N ILE A 164 6.56 -9.87 -3.41
CA ILE A 164 5.09 -9.84 -3.51
C ILE A 164 4.62 -8.46 -3.95
N SER A 165 5.02 -7.37 -3.30
CA SER A 165 4.60 -6.02 -3.69
C SER A 165 4.93 -5.68 -5.16
N VAL A 166 6.10 -6.09 -5.67
CA VAL A 166 6.47 -5.92 -7.09
C VAL A 166 5.54 -6.71 -8.02
N ILE A 167 5.33 -8.01 -7.76
CA ILE A 167 4.47 -8.87 -8.59
C ILE A 167 3.01 -8.38 -8.58
N LEU A 168 2.54 -7.93 -7.42
CA LEU A 168 1.15 -7.50 -7.23
C LEU A 168 0.89 -6.05 -7.68
N ALA A 169 1.91 -5.21 -7.82
CA ALA A 169 1.79 -3.85 -8.37
C ALA A 169 1.79 -3.81 -9.92
N LEU A 170 2.38 -4.81 -10.58
CA LEU A 170 2.47 -4.94 -12.04
C LEU A 170 1.12 -4.89 -12.80
N PRO A 171 0.04 -5.56 -12.36
CA PRO A 171 -1.28 -5.45 -13.00
C PRO A 171 -1.78 -4.00 -13.09
N ARG A 172 -1.51 -3.19 -12.06
CA ARG A 172 -1.97 -1.80 -11.96
C ARG A 172 -1.26 -0.89 -12.96
N LEU A 173 0.03 -1.12 -13.23
CA LEU A 173 0.78 -0.46 -14.31
C LEU A 173 0.16 -0.74 -15.68
N ILE A 174 -0.09 -2.01 -15.98
CA ILE A 174 -0.60 -2.46 -17.28
C ILE A 174 -1.95 -1.80 -17.59
N ILE A 175 -2.80 -1.62 -16.58
CA ILE A 175 -4.12 -0.99 -16.69
C ILE A 175 -4.00 0.52 -16.89
N VAL A 176 -3.19 1.21 -16.07
CA VAL A 176 -3.03 2.66 -16.18
C VAL A 176 -2.43 3.04 -17.54
N LEU A 177 -1.36 2.36 -17.96
CA LEU A 177 -0.71 2.59 -19.25
C LEU A 177 -1.56 2.11 -20.44
N GLY A 178 -2.32 1.01 -20.28
CA GLY A 178 -3.19 0.47 -21.33
C GLY A 178 -4.50 1.24 -21.54
N SER A 179 -4.99 1.94 -20.51
CA SER A 179 -6.26 2.68 -20.55
C SER A 179 -6.28 3.85 -21.54
N GLY A 180 -5.12 4.40 -21.90
CA GLY A 180 -4.98 5.43 -22.94
C GLY A 180 -5.24 4.93 -24.37
N CYS A 181 -5.32 3.61 -24.59
CA CYS A 181 -5.39 2.98 -25.92
C CYS A 181 -6.67 2.17 -26.16
N MET A 182 -7.78 2.48 -25.47
CA MET A 182 -9.00 1.64 -25.52
C MET A 182 -10.12 2.20 -26.43
N GLU A 183 -10.08 1.78 -27.69
CA GLU A 183 -11.04 2.14 -28.75
C GLU A 183 -12.29 1.22 -28.81
N SER A 184 -12.39 0.20 -27.95
CA SER A 184 -13.45 -0.83 -28.07
C SER A 184 -14.02 -1.33 -26.74
N ALA A 185 -15.34 -1.22 -26.60
CA ALA A 185 -16.13 -1.70 -25.45
C ALA A 185 -16.14 -3.23 -25.26
N ARG A 186 -15.56 -4.00 -26.19
CA ARG A 186 -15.59 -5.48 -26.19
C ARG A 186 -14.66 -6.13 -25.16
N LYS A 187 -13.78 -5.38 -24.49
CA LYS A 187 -12.81 -5.87 -23.49
C LYS A 187 -13.10 -5.43 -22.04
N SER A 188 -14.24 -4.79 -21.78
CA SER A 188 -14.56 -4.18 -20.47
C SER A 188 -14.47 -5.14 -19.27
N TRP A 189 -14.77 -6.43 -19.44
CA TRP A 189 -14.65 -7.43 -18.37
C TRP A 189 -13.20 -7.68 -17.94
N LEU A 190 -12.25 -7.72 -18.89
CA LEU A 190 -10.82 -7.86 -18.58
C LEU A 190 -10.27 -6.64 -17.84
N PHE A 191 -10.72 -5.43 -18.22
CA PHE A 191 -10.37 -4.20 -17.54
C PHE A 191 -10.91 -4.18 -16.10
N LEU A 192 -12.18 -4.56 -15.90
CA LEU A 192 -12.81 -4.65 -14.59
C LEU A 192 -12.14 -5.71 -13.69
N ALA A 193 -11.83 -6.89 -14.24
CA ALA A 193 -11.09 -7.93 -13.53
C ALA A 193 -9.69 -7.45 -13.11
N GLY A 194 -8.95 -6.81 -14.03
CA GLY A 194 -7.66 -6.20 -13.74
C GLY A 194 -7.73 -5.11 -12.66
N TYR A 195 -8.77 -4.27 -12.71
CA TYR A 195 -9.03 -3.24 -11.70
C TYR A 195 -9.18 -3.87 -10.31
N PHE A 196 -10.01 -4.91 -10.16
CA PHE A 196 -10.14 -5.65 -8.90
C PHE A 196 -8.84 -6.35 -8.46
N ILE A 197 -8.12 -6.99 -9.39
CA ILE A 197 -6.82 -7.61 -9.13
C ILE A 197 -5.82 -6.59 -8.59
N SER A 198 -5.90 -5.33 -9.01
CA SER A 198 -5.03 -4.23 -8.55
C SER A 198 -5.29 -3.76 -7.11
N PHE A 199 -6.34 -4.24 -6.44
CA PHE A 199 -6.59 -3.99 -5.00
C PHE A 199 -6.25 -5.18 -4.10
N ILE A 200 -6.13 -6.39 -4.66
CA ILE A 200 -5.54 -7.56 -3.97
C ILE A 200 -4.22 -7.24 -3.23
N PRO A 201 -3.29 -6.39 -3.72
CA PRO A 201 -2.04 -6.08 -3.02
C PRO A 201 -2.32 -5.46 -1.64
N SER A 202 -3.03 -4.33 -1.63
CA SER A 202 -3.31 -3.57 -0.40
C SER A 202 -4.29 -4.29 0.53
N MET A 203 -5.19 -5.14 0.00
CA MET A 203 -6.02 -6.03 0.83
C MET A 203 -5.20 -7.19 1.45
N SER A 204 -4.13 -7.63 0.78
CA SER A 204 -3.27 -8.72 1.24
C SER A 204 -2.17 -8.27 2.20
N THR A 205 -1.91 -6.96 2.36
CA THR A 205 -0.86 -6.43 3.26
C THR A 205 -0.96 -7.00 4.68
N PHE A 206 -2.17 -7.17 5.23
CA PHE A 206 -2.34 -7.82 6.55
C PHE A 206 -1.88 -9.29 6.55
N LEU A 207 -2.28 -10.06 5.54
CA LEU A 207 -1.95 -11.49 5.42
C LEU A 207 -0.47 -11.74 5.11
N VAL A 208 0.15 -10.84 4.35
CA VAL A 208 1.56 -10.95 3.91
C VAL A 208 2.54 -10.44 4.97
N PHE A 209 2.17 -9.40 5.74
CA PHE A 209 3.09 -8.76 6.69
C PHE A 209 2.76 -9.05 8.16
N VAL A 210 1.49 -9.13 8.55
CA VAL A 210 1.08 -9.26 9.97
C VAL A 210 0.97 -10.72 10.38
N MET A 211 0.21 -11.52 9.62
CA MET A 211 -0.06 -12.94 9.92
C MET A 211 1.19 -13.83 10.06
N PRO A 212 2.30 -13.63 9.32
CA PRO A 212 3.52 -14.44 9.47
C PRO A 212 4.42 -13.98 10.62
N SER A 213 4.27 -12.74 11.11
CA SER A 213 5.13 -12.16 12.13
C SER A 213 4.82 -12.75 13.50
N ASN A 214 5.73 -13.56 14.04
CA ASN A 214 5.59 -14.18 15.37
C ASN A 214 5.32 -13.16 16.49
N LEU A 215 5.88 -11.94 16.39
CA LEU A 215 5.64 -10.86 17.35
C LEU A 215 4.23 -10.29 17.20
N CYS A 216 3.82 -9.94 15.98
CA CYS A 216 2.49 -9.38 15.74
C CYS A 216 1.38 -10.39 16.04
N LYS A 217 1.57 -11.66 15.67
CA LYS A 217 0.65 -12.75 15.97
C LYS A 217 0.46 -12.95 17.47
N LYS A 218 1.55 -12.99 18.25
CA LYS A 218 1.47 -13.12 19.72
C LYS A 218 0.72 -11.95 20.37
N GLU A 219 0.97 -10.72 19.91
CA GLU A 219 0.29 -9.53 20.45
C GLU A 219 -1.20 -9.49 20.04
N PHE A 220 -1.50 -9.90 18.82
CA PHE A 220 -2.86 -10.03 18.29
C PHE A 220 -3.66 -11.09 19.03
N ASP A 221 -3.10 -12.29 19.24
CA ASP A 221 -3.72 -13.36 20.02
C ASP A 221 -3.97 -12.92 21.47
N THR A 222 -3.01 -12.21 22.10
CA THR A 222 -3.16 -11.64 23.44
C THR A 222 -4.29 -10.61 23.50
N THR A 223 -4.40 -9.75 22.49
CA THR A 223 -5.43 -8.71 22.37
C THR A 223 -6.82 -9.32 22.14
N ILE A 224 -6.94 -10.32 21.27
CA ILE A 224 -8.17 -11.10 21.07
C ILE A 224 -8.58 -11.81 22.35
N GLN A 225 -7.64 -12.42 23.08
CA GLN A 225 -7.97 -13.08 24.36
C GLN A 225 -8.45 -12.06 25.41
N ARG A 226 -7.86 -10.86 25.50
CA ARG A 226 -8.39 -9.78 26.34
C ARG A 226 -9.80 -9.37 25.94
N HIS A 227 -10.06 -9.10 24.66
CA HIS A 227 -11.40 -8.73 24.20
C HIS A 227 -12.42 -9.84 24.42
N ARG A 228 -12.09 -11.11 24.11
CA ARG A 228 -12.96 -12.27 24.39
C ARG A 228 -13.26 -12.41 25.88
N LYS A 229 -12.29 -12.17 26.77
CA LYS A 229 -12.51 -12.14 28.22
C LYS A 229 -13.46 -11.00 28.59
N MET A 230 -13.18 -9.75 28.20
CA MET A 230 -14.06 -8.60 28.50
C MET A 230 -15.49 -8.77 27.97
N ILE A 231 -15.66 -9.34 26.77
CA ILE A 231 -16.97 -9.64 26.19
C ILE A 231 -17.69 -10.70 27.01
N LYS A 232 -17.02 -11.79 27.41
CA LYS A 232 -17.61 -12.79 28.33
C LYS A 232 -18.02 -12.17 29.66
N THR A 233 -17.18 -11.33 30.28
CA THR A 233 -17.50 -10.67 31.57
C THR A 233 -18.59 -9.60 31.46
N ARG A 234 -18.84 -9.03 30.27
CA ARG A 234 -19.93 -8.06 30.05
C ARG A 234 -21.26 -8.70 29.61
N ILE A 235 -21.23 -9.86 28.97
CA ILE A 235 -22.43 -10.56 28.47
C ILE A 235 -22.95 -11.60 29.47
N LEU A 236 -22.09 -12.12 30.35
CA LEU A 236 -22.48 -12.85 31.56
C LEU A 236 -22.23 -11.97 32.80
N PRO A 237 -23.16 -11.07 33.17
CA PRO A 237 -23.29 -10.74 34.59
C PRO A 237 -23.60 -12.04 35.31
N MET A 238 -22.85 -12.36 36.37
CA MET A 238 -23.13 -13.54 37.18
C MET A 238 -24.52 -13.42 37.79
N HIS A 239 -25.29 -14.49 37.69
CA HIS A 239 -26.60 -14.63 38.32
C HIS A 239 -26.49 -15.53 39.56
#